data_AF-A0A1W9MRP2-F1
#
_entry.id   AF-A0A1W9MRP2-F1
#
_cell.length_a   1.000
_cell.length_b   1.000
_cell.length_c   1.000
_cell.angle_alpha   90.00
_cell.angle_beta   90.00
_cell.angle_gamma   90.00
#
_symmetry.space_group_name_H-M   'P 1'
#
loop_
_entity.id
_entity.type
_entity.pdbx_description
1 polymer ?
#
loop_
_entity_poly.entity_id
_entity_poly.type
_entity_poly.pdbx_seq_one_letter_code
_entity_poly.pdbx_strand_id
1 'polypeptide(L)' 'MIFYTLNEMIMKPLQRKADKICEILKKTYPDVKTQLRHDNPFELLVATILSAQCTDKQVNAVTPKLF' A
#
# COMPACT_ATOMS: atom_id res chain seq x y z
N MET A 1 12.78 -5.85 -33.24
CA MET A 1 12.06 -4.58 -33.48
C MET A 1 10.56 -4.73 -33.20
N ILE A 2 9.85 -5.69 -33.82
CA ILE A 2 8.39 -5.88 -33.64
C ILE A 2 7.95 -6.12 -32.19
N PHE A 3 8.70 -6.91 -31.42
CA PHE A 3 8.36 -7.22 -30.01
C PHE A 3 8.43 -5.98 -29.09
N TYR A 4 9.40 -5.09 -29.33
CA TYR A 4 9.52 -3.83 -28.60
C TYR A 4 8.35 -2.87 -28.91
N THR A 5 7.95 -2.81 -30.18
CA THR A 5 6.84 -1.95 -30.61
C THR A 5 5.49 -2.43 -30.05
N LEU A 6 5.28 -3.75 -29.96
CA LEU A 6 4.08 -4.33 -29.34
C LEU A 6 4.00 -3.99 -27.85
N ASN A 7 5.12 -4.09 -27.13
CA ASN A 7 5.19 -3.76 -25.72
C ASN A 7 4.91 -2.27 -25.48
N GLU A 8 5.45 -1.38 -26.33
CA GLU A 8 5.15 0.06 -26.29
C GLU A 8 3.65 0.36 -26.50
N MET A 9 3.01 -0.30 -27.48
CA MET A 9 1.58 -0.14 -27.75
C MET A 9 0.68 -0.59 -26.60
N ILE A 10 1.10 -1.59 -25.82
CA ILE A 10 0.32 -2.13 -24.68
C ILE A 10 0.64 -1.37 -23.39
N MET A 11 1.92 -1.12 -23.10
CA MET A 11 2.36 -0.54 -21.83
C MET A 11 2.07 0.94 -21.71
N LYS A 12 2.16 1.73 -22.79
CA LYS A 12 1.89 3.18 -22.73
C LYS A 12 0.44 3.51 -22.33
N PRO A 13 -0.59 2.86 -22.89
CA PRO A 13 -1.97 3.06 -22.42
C PRO A 13 -2.20 2.60 -20.97
N LEU A 14 -1.58 1.48 -20.57
CA LEU A 14 -1.70 0.95 -19.21
C LEU A 14 -1.07 1.89 -18.17
N GLN A 15 0.11 2.45 -18.47
CA GLN A 15 0.76 3.46 -17.63
C GLN A 15 -0.12 4.70 -17.48
N ARG A 16 -0.63 5.26 -18.59
CA ARG A 16 -1.55 6.42 -18.56
C ARG A 16 -2.81 6.14 -17.73
N LYS A 17 -3.32 4.91 -17.77
CA LYS A 17 -4.47 4.50 -16.96
C LYS A 17 -4.09 4.43 -15.48
N ALA A 18 -2.95 3.83 -15.15
CA ALA A 18 -2.44 3.77 -13.78
C ALA A 18 -2.21 5.17 -13.20
N ASP A 19 -1.63 6.09 -13.97
CA ASP A 19 -1.40 7.48 -13.56
C ASP A 19 -2.71 8.19 -13.22
N LYS A 20 -3.73 8.07 -14.08
CA LYS A 20 -5.07 8.62 -13.82
C LYS A 20 -5.71 8.03 -12.56
N ILE A 21 -5.57 6.72 -12.34
CA ILE A 21 -6.08 6.07 -11.13
C ILE A 21 -5.36 6.61 -9.90
N CYS A 22 -4.03 6.73 -9.93
CA CYS A 22 -3.23 7.31 -8.86
C CYS A 22 -3.63 8.76 -8.55
N GLU A 23 -3.88 9.59 -9.57
CA GLU A 23 -4.36 10.97 -9.38
C GLU A 23 -5.72 11.01 -8.67
N ILE A 24 -6.66 10.16 -9.08
CA ILE A 24 -7.98 10.06 -8.45
C ILE A 24 -7.82 9.61 -6.99
N LEU A 25 -7.05 8.55 -6.74
CA LEU A 25 -6.84 8.02 -5.38
C LEU A 25 -6.21 9.06 -4.46
N LYS A 26 -5.20 9.82 -4.93
CA LYS A 26 -4.57 10.90 -4.16
C LYS A 26 -5.55 12.02 -3.82
N LYS A 27 -6.48 12.36 -4.72
CA LYS A 27 -7.52 13.38 -4.48
C LYS A 27 -8.61 12.88 -3.54
N THR A 28 -9.02 11.62 -3.68
CA THR A 28 -10.09 11.01 -2.87
C THR A 28 -9.64 10.72 -1.44
N TYR A 29 -8.37 10.35 -1.26
CA TYR A 29 -7.78 10.01 0.04
C TYR A 29 -6.53 10.88 0.30
N PRO A 30 -6.70 12.16 0.71
CA PRO A 30 -5.58 13.09 0.88
C PRO A 30 -4.67 12.75 2.08
N ASP A 31 -5.24 12.19 3.16
CA ASP A 31 -4.54 11.92 4.42
C ASP A 31 -4.41 10.41 4.69
N VAL A 32 -3.69 9.70 3.82
CA VAL A 32 -3.44 8.26 4.02
C VAL A 32 -2.36 8.05 5.08
N LYS A 33 -2.73 7.38 6.17
CA LYS A 33 -1.81 6.89 7.21
C LYS A 33 -2.04 5.40 7.44
N THR A 34 -1.05 4.72 8.01
CA THR A 34 -1.21 3.33 8.46
C THR A 34 -2.32 3.22 9.51
N GLN A 35 -3.10 2.13 9.45
CA GLN A 35 -4.12 1.83 10.45
C GLN A 35 -3.56 1.06 11.66
N LEU A 36 -2.28 0.64 11.60
CA LEU A 36 -1.58 -0.01 12.70
C LEU A 36 -1.24 1.01 13.79
N ARG A 37 -1.66 0.73 15.02
CA ARG A 37 -1.34 1.52 16.21
C ARG A 37 0.08 1.21 16.65
N HIS A 38 0.89 2.26 16.81
CA HIS A 38 2.28 2.20 17.23
C HIS A 38 2.70 3.58 17.73
N ASP A 39 3.59 3.63 18.71
CA ASP A 39 4.13 4.88 19.26
C ASP A 39 5.54 5.18 18.73
N ASN A 40 6.23 4.19 18.15
CA ASN A 40 7.57 4.34 17.60
C ASN A 40 7.82 3.43 16.38
N PRO A 41 8.91 3.68 15.60
CA PRO A 41 9.21 2.88 14.41
C PRO A 41 9.44 1.39 14.66
N PHE A 42 9.91 1.01 15.86
CA PHE A 42 10.14 -0.41 16.20
C PHE A 42 8.81 -1.15 16.39
N GLU A 43 7.85 -0.53 17.08
CA GLU A 43 6.49 -1.08 17.20
C GLU A 43 5.80 -1.21 15.84
N LEU A 44 5.97 -0.22 14.95
CA LEU A 44 5.43 -0.30 13.59
C LEU A 44 6.04 -1.47 12.80
N LEU A 45 7.36 -1.69 12.93
CA LEU A 45 8.02 -2.82 12.29
C LEU A 45 7.41 -4.14 12.73
N VAL A 46 7.27 -4.36 14.04
CA VAL A 46 6.70 -5.61 14.55
C VAL A 46 5.21 -5.73 14.21
N ALA A 47 4.43 -4.65 14.32
CA ALA A 47 3.03 -4.65 13.90
C ALA A 47 2.87 -5.00 12.41
N THR A 48 3.80 -4.55 11.55
CA THR A 48 3.82 -4.88 10.11
C THR A 48 4.14 -6.35 9.86
N ILE A 49 5.02 -6.95 10.65
CA ILE A 49 5.31 -8.39 10.58
C ILE A 49 4.06 -9.18 10.99
N LEU A 50 3.38 -8.76 12.06
CA LEU A 50 2.16 -9.42 12.55
C LEU A 50 0.95 -9.24 11.64
N SER A 51 0.89 -8.15 10.85
CA SER A 51 -0.19 -7.94 9.87
C SER A 51 -0.11 -8.86 8.67
N ALA A 52 0.98 -9.61 8.50
CA ALA A 52 1.10 -10.61 7.45
C ALA A 52 -0.06 -11.63 7.56
N GLN A 53 -0.90 -11.69 6.52
CA GLN A 53 -2.10 -12.55 6.46
C GLN A 53 -3.08 -12.36 7.63
N CYS A 54 -3.06 -11.19 8.27
CA CYS A 54 -3.95 -10.85 9.37
C CYS A 54 -4.61 -9.48 9.12
N THR A 55 -5.64 -9.14 9.89
CA THR A 55 -6.29 -7.82 9.77
C THR A 55 -5.67 -6.83 10.75
N ASP A 56 -5.58 -5.56 10.36
CA ASP A 56 -5.08 -4.48 11.23
C ASP A 56 -5.84 -4.41 12.57
N LYS A 57 -7.14 -4.76 12.56
CA LYS A 57 -7.95 -4.87 13.78
C LYS A 57 -7.42 -5.91 14.75
N GLN A 58 -7.02 -7.08 14.25
CA GLN A 58 -6.50 -8.16 15.08
C GLN A 58 -5.10 -7.84 15.57
N VAL A 59 -4.24 -7.25 14.73
CA VAL A 59 -2.92 -6.76 15.14
C VAL A 59 -3.06 -5.72 16.26
N ASN A 60 -3.92 -4.72 16.08
CA ASN A 60 -4.17 -3.68 17.08
C ASN A 60 -4.80 -4.18 18.39
N ALA A 61 -5.39 -5.39 18.39
CA ALA A 61 -5.91 -6.02 19.60
C ALA A 61 -4.83 -6.75 20.39
N VAL A 62 -3.76 -7.21 19.72
CA VAL A 62 -2.66 -7.97 20.35
C VAL A 62 -1.45 -7.09 20.69
N THR A 63 -1.14 -6.07 19.89
CA THR A 63 0.04 -5.23 20.09
C THR A 63 0.11 -4.52 21.45
N PRO A 64 -1.00 -4.04 22.07
CA PRO A 64 -0.93 -3.38 23.39
C PRO A 64 -0.60 -4.30 24.57
N LYS A 65 -0.61 -5.62 24.35
CA LYS A 65 -0.17 -6.62 25.35
C LYS A 65 1.22 -7.17 25.03
N LEU A 66 1.69 -6.97 23.80
CA LEU A 66 2.98 -7.45 23.33
C LEU A 66 4.09 -6.46 23.68
N PHE A 67 3.77 -5.17 23.68
CA PHE A 67 4.58 -4.05 24.12
C PHE A 67 3.85 -3.30 25.22
#